data_AF-A0A2V9HL50-F1
#
_entry.id   AF-A0A2V9HL50-F1
#
_cell.length_a   1.000
_cell.length_b   1.000
_cell.length_c   1.000
_cell.angle_alpha   90.00
_cell.angle_beta   90.00
_cell.angle_gamma   90.00
#
_symmetry.space_group_name_H-M   'P 1'
#
loop_
_entity.id
_entity.type
_entity.pdbx_description
1 polymer ?
#
loop_
_entity_poly.entity_id
_entity_poly.type
_entity_poly.pdbx_seq_one_letter_code
_entity_poly.pdbx_strand_id
1 'polypeptide(L)'
;MTRNRSSFFAVSILFVLLFAVVGANAAEEGGNAATERATEIFKWINFAIVAGVIVWVFGKKLPPVFRKKAEAISSAIANATSARAAADAQLREAETSLANLQKEVAELRAFAERESAAEVERLRAATETDTQKIAAAAKAEIEAAERSARLELKALAANLAVDGAETLLAKQLTPKAQESLISNFVKSLERRPN
;
A
#
# COMPACT_ATOMS: atom_id res chain seq x y z
N MET A 1 38.55 9.85 -26.40
CA MET A 1 39.08 11.09 -27.01
C MET A 1 40.54 11.39 -26.58
N THR A 2 41.41 10.38 -26.55
CA THR A 2 42.79 10.43 -26.00
C THR A 2 43.89 10.34 -27.07
N ARG A 3 43.51 10.23 -28.35
CA ARG A 3 44.42 9.89 -29.46
C ARG A 3 45.35 11.03 -29.91
N ASN A 4 45.12 12.26 -29.45
CA ASN A 4 45.91 13.45 -29.82
C ASN A 4 46.97 13.88 -28.79
N ARG A 5 46.94 13.39 -27.55
CA ARG A 5 47.95 13.78 -26.53
C ARG A 5 49.25 12.99 -26.70
N SER A 6 49.16 11.71 -27.03
CA SER A 6 50.32 10.87 -27.31
C SER A 6 50.97 11.24 -28.64
N SER A 7 50.20 11.63 -29.65
CA SER A 7 50.73 12.06 -30.95
C SER A 7 51.40 13.43 -30.90
N PHE A 8 50.95 14.37 -30.06
CA PHE A 8 51.66 15.65 -29.87
C PHE A 8 52.98 15.50 -29.11
N PHE A 9 52.99 14.69 -28.04
CA PHE A 9 54.22 14.35 -27.34
C PHE A 9 55.16 13.55 -28.24
N ALA A 10 54.65 12.58 -29.01
CA ALA A 10 55.45 11.81 -29.95
C ALA A 10 56.02 12.68 -31.08
N VAL A 11 55.26 13.62 -31.63
CA VAL A 11 55.75 14.55 -32.66
C VAL A 11 56.79 15.51 -32.08
N SER A 12 56.58 16.05 -30.87
CA SER A 12 57.57 16.91 -30.21
C SER A 12 58.86 16.13 -29.86
N ILE A 13 58.73 14.89 -29.39
CA ILE A 13 59.87 14.01 -29.08
C ILE A 13 60.59 13.61 -30.38
N LEU A 14 59.85 13.29 -31.45
CA LEU A 14 60.41 12.97 -32.76
C LEU A 14 61.14 14.17 -33.37
N PHE A 15 60.62 15.38 -33.20
CA PHE A 15 61.25 16.61 -33.69
C PHE A 15 62.49 16.99 -32.88
N VAL A 16 62.47 16.77 -31.56
CA VAL A 16 63.65 16.92 -30.68
C VAL A 16 64.71 15.86 -30.97
N LEU A 17 64.32 14.61 -31.26
CA LEU A 17 65.22 13.55 -31.70
C LEU A 17 65.84 13.86 -33.07
N LEU A 18 65.05 14.40 -34.01
CA LEU A 18 65.57 14.84 -35.31
C LEU A 18 66.59 15.98 -35.11
N PHE A 19 66.33 16.88 -34.16
CA PHE A 19 67.23 17.97 -33.82
C PHE A 19 68.54 17.49 -33.18
N ALA A 20 68.47 16.48 -32.31
CA ALA A 20 69.65 15.83 -31.74
C ALA A 20 70.47 15.07 -32.79
N VAL A 21 69.82 14.39 -33.75
CA VAL A 21 70.49 13.67 -34.84
C VAL A 21 71.19 14.62 -35.81
N VAL A 22 70.55 15.73 -36.19
CA VAL A 22 71.19 16.76 -37.05
C VAL A 22 72.35 17.45 -36.31
N GLY A 23 72.21 17.68 -34.99
CA GLY A 23 73.27 18.23 -34.16
C GLY A 23 74.47 17.29 -33.94
N ALA A 24 74.26 15.97 -33.97
CA ALA A 24 75.31 14.96 -33.88
C ALA A 24 76.08 14.78 -35.20
N ASN A 25 75.41 14.89 -36.35
CA ASN A 25 76.07 14.76 -37.66
C ASN A 25 76.84 16.03 -38.08
N ALA A 26 76.55 17.19 -37.49
CA ALA A 26 77.31 18.42 -37.71
C ALA A 26 78.60 18.52 -36.86
N ALA A 27 78.91 17.50 -36.05
CA ALA A 27 80.08 17.46 -35.18
C ALA A 27 81.30 16.74 -35.78
N GLU A 28 81.20 16.20 -37.01
CA GLU A 28 82.28 15.44 -37.67
C GLU A 28 82.97 16.14 -38.85
N GLU A 29 82.92 17.47 -38.95
CA GLU A 29 83.86 18.21 -39.82
C GLU A 29 84.80 19.10 -38.99
N GLY A 30 86.06 18.67 -38.94
CA GLY A 30 87.11 19.30 -38.14
C GLY A 30 87.57 20.66 -38.68
N GLY A 31 87.92 21.53 -37.73
CA GLY A 31 89.08 22.43 -37.86
C GLY A 31 88.91 23.73 -38.64
N ASN A 32 88.14 24.70 -38.11
CA ASN A 32 88.52 26.13 -38.14
C ASN A 32 87.65 26.96 -37.17
N ALA A 33 88.21 28.00 -36.54
CA ALA A 33 87.51 28.85 -35.55
C ALA A 33 86.27 29.57 -36.10
N ALA A 34 86.16 29.70 -37.43
CA ALA A 34 84.97 30.24 -38.11
C ALA A 34 83.81 29.23 -38.18
N THR A 35 84.11 27.94 -38.27
CA THR A 35 83.13 26.85 -38.40
C THR A 35 82.45 26.54 -37.06
N GLU A 36 83.18 26.66 -35.95
CA GLU A 36 82.61 26.54 -34.60
C GLU A 36 81.59 27.66 -34.31
N ARG A 37 81.91 28.91 -34.64
CA ARG A 37 80.99 30.05 -34.45
C ARG A 37 79.75 29.96 -35.34
N ALA A 38 79.90 29.55 -36.60
CA ALA A 38 78.76 29.32 -37.49
C ALA A 38 77.84 28.20 -36.96
N THR A 39 78.42 27.15 -36.38
CA THR A 39 77.68 26.04 -35.79
C THR A 39 76.96 26.44 -34.50
N GLU A 40 77.58 27.25 -33.64
CA GLU A 40 76.92 27.84 -32.46
C GLU A 40 75.77 28.76 -32.83
N ILE A 41 75.94 29.65 -33.82
CA ILE A 41 74.89 30.56 -34.28
C ILE A 41 73.71 29.77 -34.87
N PHE A 42 73.98 28.74 -35.67
CA PHE A 42 72.94 27.87 -36.22
C PHE A 42 72.18 27.11 -35.12
N LYS A 43 72.87 26.62 -34.09
CA LYS A 43 72.25 25.98 -32.92
C LYS A 43 71.33 26.95 -32.17
N TRP A 44 71.76 28.19 -31.93
CA TRP A 44 70.95 29.21 -31.26
C TRP A 44 69.74 29.65 -32.08
N ILE A 45 69.89 29.81 -33.39
CA ILE A 45 68.77 30.13 -34.31
C ILE A 45 67.74 29.01 -34.28
N ASN A 46 68.18 27.75 -34.37
CA ASN A 46 67.24 26.64 -34.34
C ASN A 46 66.58 26.49 -32.96
N PHE A 47 67.33 26.65 -31.87
CA PHE A 47 66.76 26.69 -30.52
C PHE A 47 65.68 27.79 -30.40
N ALA A 48 65.92 28.99 -30.94
CA ALA A 48 64.94 30.06 -30.95
C ALA A 48 63.68 29.71 -31.77
N ILE A 49 63.82 29.03 -32.90
CA ILE A 49 62.70 28.54 -33.71
C ILE A 49 61.88 27.50 -32.94
N VAL A 50 62.54 26.51 -32.33
CA VAL A 50 61.87 25.47 -31.55
C VAL A 50 61.20 26.05 -30.30
N ALA A 51 61.89 26.92 -29.57
CA ALA A 51 61.33 27.63 -28.41
C ALA A 51 60.11 28.48 -28.80
N GLY A 52 60.17 29.19 -29.93
CA GLY A 52 59.05 29.95 -30.47
C GLY A 52 57.84 29.09 -30.79
N VAL A 53 58.05 27.92 -31.44
CA VAL A 53 56.96 26.96 -31.73
C VAL A 53 56.36 26.40 -30.45
N ILE A 54 57.18 26.03 -29.46
CA ILE A 54 56.71 25.53 -28.16
C ILE A 54 55.87 26.58 -27.45
N VAL A 55 56.37 27.82 -27.33
CA VAL A 55 55.64 28.93 -26.69
C VAL A 55 54.32 29.21 -27.42
N TRP A 56 54.30 29.16 -28.74
CA TRP A 56 53.07 29.35 -29.52
C TRP A 56 52.05 28.23 -29.32
N VAL A 57 52.49 26.96 -29.32
CA VAL A 57 51.61 25.80 -29.10
C VAL A 57 51.07 25.80 -27.67
N PHE A 58 51.92 26.01 -26.66
CA PHE A 58 51.50 26.06 -25.26
C PHE A 58 50.60 27.26 -25.00
N GLY A 59 50.94 28.45 -25.50
CA GLY A 59 50.11 29.64 -25.38
C GLY A 59 48.72 29.48 -26.01
N LYS A 60 48.62 28.77 -27.15
CA LYS A 60 47.34 28.61 -27.86
C LYS A 60 46.50 27.42 -27.39
N LYS A 61 47.12 26.32 -26.94
CA LYS A 61 46.42 25.06 -26.63
C LYS A 61 46.23 24.79 -25.14
N LEU A 62 47.03 25.37 -24.26
CA LEU A 62 46.96 25.12 -22.81
C LEU A 62 45.82 25.89 -22.11
N PRO A 63 45.60 27.19 -22.35
CA PRO A 63 44.51 27.95 -21.72
C PRO A 63 43.09 27.36 -21.91
N PRO A 64 42.68 26.91 -23.12
CA PRO A 64 41.33 26.36 -23.29
C PRO A 64 41.11 25.04 -22.55
N VAL A 65 42.17 24.26 -22.27
CA VAL A 65 42.06 23.00 -21.53
C VAL A 65 41.78 23.24 -20.05
N PHE A 66 42.50 24.19 -19.44
CA PHE A 66 42.25 24.58 -18.05
C PHE A 66 40.88 25.23 -17.89
N ARG A 67 40.47 26.08 -18.83
CA ARG A 67 39.13 26.69 -18.81
C ARG A 67 38.01 25.65 -18.88
N LYS A 68 38.12 24.66 -19.78
CA LYS A 68 37.15 23.54 -19.86
C LYS A 68 37.08 22.72 -18.57
N LYS A 69 38.22 22.49 -17.90
CA LYS A 69 38.24 21.79 -16.61
C LYS A 69 37.60 22.60 -15.50
N ALA A 70 37.88 23.89 -15.43
CA ALA A 70 37.27 24.80 -14.47
C ALA A 70 35.75 24.88 -14.65
N GLU A 71 35.29 24.97 -15.90
CA GLU A 71 33.86 24.99 -16.25
C GLU A 71 33.18 23.64 -15.95
N ALA A 72 33.83 22.51 -16.22
CA ALA A 72 33.30 21.20 -15.85
C ALA A 72 33.17 21.03 -14.33
N ILE A 73 34.15 21.52 -13.56
CA ILE A 73 34.12 21.48 -12.10
C ILE A 73 33.03 22.42 -11.57
N SER A 74 32.94 23.65 -12.08
CA SER A 74 31.90 24.59 -11.63
C SER A 74 30.51 24.06 -11.95
N SER A 75 30.32 23.48 -13.13
CA SER A 75 29.06 22.83 -13.52
C SER A 75 28.75 21.64 -12.62
N ALA A 76 29.72 20.79 -12.31
CA ALA A 76 29.54 19.65 -11.40
C ALA A 76 29.14 20.11 -9.98
N ILE A 77 29.79 21.15 -9.46
CA ILE A 77 29.47 21.74 -8.14
C ILE A 77 28.07 22.35 -8.15
N ALA A 78 27.71 23.10 -9.21
CA ALA A 78 26.38 23.69 -9.35
C ALA A 78 25.30 22.61 -9.41
N ASN A 79 25.52 21.55 -10.19
CA ASN A 79 24.60 20.42 -10.29
C ASN A 79 24.47 19.68 -8.94
N ALA A 80 25.57 19.42 -8.25
CA ALA A 80 25.55 18.79 -6.93
C ALA A 80 24.82 19.66 -5.88
N THR A 81 25.01 20.98 -5.92
CA THR A 81 24.32 21.92 -5.03
C THR A 81 22.83 21.95 -5.31
N SER A 82 22.44 21.98 -6.58
CA SER A 82 21.03 21.92 -7.00
C SER A 82 20.38 20.60 -6.60
N ALA A 83 21.06 19.47 -6.84
CA ALA A 83 20.58 18.14 -6.45
C ALA A 83 20.41 18.01 -4.93
N ARG A 84 21.37 18.55 -4.15
CA ARG A 84 21.26 18.59 -2.69
C ARG A 84 20.08 19.45 -2.23
N ALA A 85 19.91 20.65 -2.81
CA ALA A 85 18.78 21.51 -2.48
C ALA A 85 17.42 20.85 -2.80
N ALA A 86 17.33 20.12 -3.92
CA ALA A 86 16.13 19.37 -4.28
C ALA A 86 15.88 18.20 -3.32
N ALA A 87 16.92 17.47 -2.89
CA ALA A 87 16.80 16.40 -1.90
C ALA A 87 16.37 16.94 -0.53
N ASP A 88 16.96 18.06 -0.09
CA ASP A 88 16.59 18.72 1.17
C ASP A 88 15.13 19.23 1.12
N ALA A 89 14.65 19.70 -0.03
CA ALA A 89 13.26 20.10 -0.21
C ALA A 89 12.31 18.90 -0.11
N GLN A 90 12.62 17.78 -0.80
CA GLN A 90 11.83 16.55 -0.71
C GLN A 90 11.82 15.97 0.71
N LEU A 91 12.94 16.04 1.42
CA LEU A 91 13.01 15.60 2.82
C LEU A 91 12.07 16.42 3.71
N ARG A 92 12.07 17.75 3.58
CA ARG A 92 11.16 18.62 4.35
C ARG A 92 9.69 18.36 4.02
N GLU A 93 9.37 18.11 2.75
CA GLU A 93 8.01 17.76 2.34
C GLU A 93 7.58 16.41 2.92
N ALA A 94 8.47 15.40 2.90
CA ALA A 94 8.22 14.09 3.49
C ALA A 94 8.06 14.18 5.02
N GLU A 95 8.90 14.94 5.71
CA GLU A 95 8.79 15.20 7.15
C GLU A 95 7.48 15.89 7.51
N THR A 96 7.08 16.90 6.72
CA THR A 96 5.80 17.59 6.90
C THR A 96 4.63 16.65 6.69
N SER A 97 4.66 15.85 5.62
CA SER A 97 3.64 14.84 5.33
C SER A 97 3.56 13.80 6.45
N LEU A 98 4.69 13.33 6.96
CA LEU A 98 4.74 12.38 8.07
C LEU A 98 4.16 12.97 9.37
N ALA A 99 4.46 14.24 9.66
CA ALA A 99 3.90 14.94 10.81
C ALA A 99 2.38 15.11 10.69
N ASN A 100 1.88 15.42 9.50
CA ASN A 100 0.43 15.51 9.24
C ASN A 100 -0.24 14.13 9.36
N LEU A 101 0.34 13.09 8.78
CA LEU A 101 -0.17 11.72 8.91
C LEU A 101 -0.26 11.26 10.36
N GLN A 102 0.72 11.60 11.21
CA GLN A 102 0.65 11.27 12.64
C GLN A 102 -0.54 11.96 13.34
N LYS A 103 -0.86 13.21 12.97
CA LYS A 103 -2.03 13.92 13.48
C LYS A 103 -3.32 13.30 12.98
N GLU A 104 -3.42 13.02 11.68
CA GLU A 104 -4.59 12.36 11.07
C GLU A 104 -4.85 10.99 11.70
N VAL A 105 -3.80 10.20 11.96
CA VAL A 105 -3.92 8.91 12.66
C VAL A 105 -4.40 9.09 14.09
N ALA A 106 -3.91 10.10 14.82
CA ALA A 106 -4.38 10.38 16.18
C ALA A 106 -5.86 10.81 16.19
N GLU A 107 -6.26 11.67 15.25
CA GLU A 107 -7.65 12.09 15.08
C GLU A 107 -8.56 10.93 14.69
N LEU A 108 -8.12 10.06 13.77
CA LEU A 108 -8.86 8.88 13.36
C LEU A 108 -9.04 7.89 14.51
N ARG A 109 -8.01 7.68 15.33
CA ARG A 109 -8.12 6.83 16.54
C ARG A 109 -9.11 7.40 17.53
N ALA A 110 -9.03 8.70 17.82
CA ALA A 110 -9.96 9.36 18.74
C ALA A 110 -11.40 9.33 18.20
N PHE A 111 -11.59 9.46 16.90
CA PHE A 111 -12.90 9.32 16.25
C PHE A 111 -13.42 7.88 16.37
N ALA A 112 -12.61 6.88 16.03
CA ALA A 112 -12.97 5.48 16.10
C ALA A 112 -13.31 5.02 17.54
N GLU A 113 -12.59 5.52 18.55
CA GLU A 113 -12.89 5.24 19.97
C GLU A 113 -14.26 5.81 20.38
N ARG A 114 -14.57 7.05 19.97
CA ARG A 114 -15.88 7.67 20.25
C ARG A 114 -17.02 6.96 19.53
N GLU A 115 -16.82 6.64 18.25
CA GLU A 115 -17.82 5.94 17.43
C GLU A 115 -18.06 4.53 17.96
N SER A 116 -17.00 3.80 18.31
CA SER A 116 -17.11 2.46 18.92
C SER A 116 -17.88 2.50 20.24
N ALA A 117 -17.58 3.46 21.12
CA ALA A 117 -18.32 3.61 22.38
C ALA A 117 -19.81 3.92 22.15
N ALA A 118 -20.13 4.82 21.20
CA ALA A 118 -21.50 5.15 20.86
C ALA A 118 -22.24 3.95 20.25
N GLU A 119 -21.58 3.18 19.39
CA GLU A 119 -22.15 2.01 18.74
C GLU A 119 -22.39 0.86 19.71
N VAL A 120 -21.50 0.65 20.70
CA VAL A 120 -21.71 -0.33 21.77
C VAL A 120 -22.97 -0.01 22.56
N GLU A 121 -23.18 1.25 22.95
CA GLU A 121 -24.40 1.66 23.67
C GLU A 121 -25.65 1.50 22.81
N ARG A 122 -25.58 1.87 21.52
CA ARG A 122 -26.70 1.69 20.57
C ARG A 122 -27.04 0.21 20.40
N LEU A 123 -26.03 -0.64 20.23
CA LEU A 123 -26.21 -2.08 20.07
C LEU A 123 -26.75 -2.72 21.34
N ARG A 124 -26.30 -2.28 22.52
CA ARG A 124 -26.81 -2.75 23.81
C ARG A 124 -28.29 -2.42 23.96
N ALA A 125 -28.71 -1.18 23.68
CA ALA A 125 -30.10 -0.76 23.75
C ALA A 125 -30.99 -1.51 22.75
N ALA A 126 -30.49 -1.72 21.52
CA ALA A 126 -31.19 -2.52 20.51
C ALA A 126 -31.34 -3.98 20.95
N THR A 127 -30.26 -4.59 21.45
CA THR A 127 -30.25 -5.98 21.93
C THR A 127 -31.22 -6.17 23.08
N GLU A 128 -31.27 -5.25 24.04
CA GLU A 128 -32.21 -5.31 25.16
C GLU A 128 -33.66 -5.24 24.67
N THR A 129 -33.95 -4.31 23.77
CA THR A 129 -35.28 -4.17 23.15
C THR A 129 -35.69 -5.45 22.40
N ASP A 130 -34.78 -6.01 21.61
CA ASP A 130 -35.05 -7.22 20.83
C ASP A 130 -35.21 -8.44 21.74
N THR A 131 -34.40 -8.55 22.81
CA THR A 131 -34.55 -9.60 23.82
C THR A 131 -35.92 -9.52 24.49
N GLN A 132 -36.39 -8.33 24.86
CA GLN A 132 -37.72 -8.14 25.44
C GLN A 132 -38.84 -8.54 24.47
N LYS A 133 -38.72 -8.17 23.18
CA LYS A 133 -39.69 -8.57 22.15
C LYS A 133 -39.73 -10.07 21.94
N ILE A 134 -38.56 -10.72 21.85
CA ILE A 134 -38.46 -12.17 21.70
C ILE A 134 -39.08 -12.86 22.92
N ALA A 135 -38.77 -12.42 24.13
CA ALA A 135 -39.35 -12.98 25.36
C ALA A 135 -40.88 -12.83 25.40
N ALA A 136 -41.41 -11.67 25.00
CA ALA A 136 -42.85 -11.44 24.93
C ALA A 136 -43.53 -12.33 23.88
N ALA A 137 -42.94 -12.45 22.69
CA ALA A 137 -43.44 -13.32 21.63
C ALA A 137 -43.43 -14.79 22.05
N ALA A 138 -42.32 -15.27 22.64
CA ALA A 138 -42.20 -16.63 23.15
C ALA A 138 -43.25 -16.92 24.23
N LYS A 139 -43.48 -15.99 25.16
CA LYS A 139 -44.52 -16.14 26.18
C LYS A 139 -45.91 -16.25 25.55
N ALA A 140 -46.23 -15.37 24.59
CA ALA A 140 -47.51 -15.41 23.89
C ALA A 140 -47.73 -16.73 23.12
N GLU A 141 -46.67 -17.25 22.50
CA GLU A 141 -46.68 -18.54 21.80
C GLU A 141 -46.89 -19.71 22.75
N ILE A 142 -46.18 -19.74 23.90
CA ILE A 142 -46.38 -20.74 24.95
C ILE A 142 -47.82 -20.72 25.46
N GLU A 143 -48.37 -19.54 25.77
CA GLU A 143 -49.75 -19.42 26.23
C GLU A 143 -50.76 -19.88 25.18
N ALA A 144 -50.52 -19.61 23.90
CA ALA A 144 -51.36 -20.10 22.81
C ALA A 144 -51.29 -21.63 22.68
N ALA A 145 -50.09 -22.21 22.73
CA ALA A 145 -49.86 -23.65 22.69
C ALA A 145 -50.51 -24.35 23.90
N GLU A 146 -50.37 -23.80 25.11
CA GLU A 146 -51.02 -24.32 26.31
C GLU A 146 -52.54 -24.33 26.17
N ARG A 147 -53.14 -23.26 25.62
CA ARG A 147 -54.58 -23.21 25.37
C ARG A 147 -55.01 -24.27 24.36
N SER A 148 -54.26 -24.46 23.27
CA SER A 148 -54.53 -25.53 22.29
C SER A 148 -54.47 -26.91 22.92
N ALA A 149 -53.37 -27.22 23.62
CA ALA A 149 -53.17 -28.50 24.28
C ALA A 149 -54.27 -28.80 25.32
N ARG A 150 -54.71 -27.79 26.09
CA ARG A 150 -55.83 -27.95 27.04
C ARG A 150 -57.14 -28.26 26.33
N LEU A 151 -57.41 -27.65 25.17
CA LEU A 151 -58.61 -27.93 24.39
C LEU A 151 -58.57 -29.34 23.79
N GLU A 152 -57.42 -29.75 23.25
CA GLU A 152 -57.20 -31.09 22.72
C GLU A 152 -57.40 -32.16 23.81
N LEU A 153 -56.82 -31.96 25.01
CA LEU A 153 -57.01 -32.87 26.14
C LEU A 153 -58.48 -32.96 26.59
N LYS A 154 -59.20 -31.84 26.62
CA LYS A 154 -60.63 -31.83 26.94
C LYS A 154 -61.45 -32.58 25.91
N ALA A 155 -61.17 -32.38 24.63
CA ALA A 155 -61.84 -33.09 23.54
C ALA A 155 -61.58 -34.60 23.63
N LEU A 156 -60.33 -35.00 23.88
CA LEU A 156 -59.96 -36.40 24.09
C LEU A 156 -60.70 -37.00 25.28
N ALA A 157 -60.72 -36.32 26.42
CA ALA A 157 -61.41 -36.80 27.62
C ALA A 157 -62.92 -36.91 27.41
N ALA A 158 -63.54 -35.97 26.68
CA ALA A 158 -64.95 -36.03 26.32
C ALA A 158 -65.24 -37.25 25.44
N ASN A 159 -64.41 -37.52 24.43
CA ASN A 159 -64.54 -38.70 23.57
C ASN A 159 -64.42 -39.99 24.38
N LEU A 160 -63.40 -40.13 25.23
CA LEU A 160 -63.24 -41.31 26.10
C LEU A 160 -64.43 -41.49 27.05
N ALA A 161 -65.00 -40.40 27.56
CA ALA A 161 -66.18 -40.46 28.43
C ALA A 161 -67.43 -40.94 27.67
N VAL A 162 -67.62 -40.48 26.42
CA VAL A 162 -68.72 -40.95 25.54
C VAL A 162 -68.54 -42.43 25.21
N ASP A 163 -67.34 -42.85 24.78
CA ASP A 163 -67.03 -44.25 24.45
C ASP A 163 -67.26 -45.17 25.68
N GLY A 164 -66.85 -44.71 26.86
CA GLY A 164 -67.07 -45.41 28.13
C GLY A 164 -68.55 -45.51 28.49
N ALA A 165 -69.31 -44.41 28.33
CA ALA A 165 -70.74 -44.38 28.58
C ALA A 165 -71.50 -45.30 27.61
N GLU A 166 -71.14 -45.32 26.32
CA GLU A 166 -71.71 -46.22 25.31
C GLU A 166 -71.46 -47.68 25.70
N THR A 167 -70.23 -48.02 26.09
CA THR A 167 -69.88 -49.37 26.53
C THR A 167 -70.67 -49.80 27.78
N LEU A 168 -70.87 -48.90 28.74
CA LEU A 168 -71.68 -49.17 29.93
C LEU A 168 -73.17 -49.31 29.60
N LEU A 169 -73.71 -48.44 28.74
CA LEU A 169 -75.10 -48.48 28.30
C LEU A 169 -75.40 -49.78 27.55
N ALA A 170 -74.50 -50.21 26.66
CA ALA A 170 -74.61 -51.49 25.95
C ALA A 170 -74.68 -52.69 26.90
N LYS A 171 -73.96 -52.64 28.04
CA LYS A 171 -74.01 -53.70 29.07
C LYS A 171 -75.28 -53.66 29.92
N GLN A 172 -75.88 -52.48 30.13
CA GLN A 172 -77.07 -52.30 30.97
C GLN A 172 -78.40 -52.40 30.19
N LEU A 173 -78.35 -52.43 28.86
CA LEU A 173 -79.52 -52.57 28.00
C LEU A 173 -80.14 -53.98 28.13
N THR A 174 -81.10 -54.12 29.03
CA THR A 174 -81.93 -55.30 29.19
C THR A 174 -83.34 -55.05 28.63
N PRO A 175 -84.11 -56.08 28.25
CA PRO A 175 -85.47 -55.90 27.71
C PRO A 175 -86.39 -55.07 28.62
N LYS A 176 -86.26 -55.26 29.95
CA LYS A 176 -87.00 -54.50 30.97
C LYS A 176 -86.59 -53.02 31.03
N ALA A 177 -85.32 -52.71 30.80
CA ALA A 177 -84.83 -51.33 30.74
C ALA A 177 -85.36 -50.60 29.49
N GLN A 178 -85.43 -51.28 28.34
CA GLN A 178 -86.01 -50.73 27.10
C GLN A 178 -87.50 -50.38 27.25
N GLU A 179 -88.29 -51.28 27.85
CA GLU A 179 -89.72 -51.04 28.08
C GLU A 179 -89.96 -49.83 29.01
N SER A 180 -89.15 -49.71 30.08
CA SER A 180 -89.17 -48.55 30.98
C SER A 180 -88.83 -47.24 30.26
N LEU A 181 -87.81 -47.23 29.39
CA LEU A 181 -87.43 -46.06 28.59
C LEU A 181 -88.57 -45.59 27.66
N ILE A 182 -89.23 -46.53 26.98
CA ILE A 182 -90.36 -46.22 26.09
C ILE A 182 -91.53 -45.63 26.89
N SER A 183 -91.85 -46.22 28.05
CA SER A 183 -92.91 -45.71 28.92
C SER A 183 -92.64 -44.29 29.44
N ASN A 184 -91.37 -43.99 29.76
CA ASN A 184 -90.97 -42.67 30.23
C ASN A 184 -90.94 -41.63 29.09
N PHE A 185 -90.56 -42.04 27.89
CA PHE A 185 -90.61 -41.17 26.71
C PHE A 185 -92.05 -40.75 26.39
N VAL A 186 -92.99 -41.71 26.36
CA VAL A 186 -94.42 -41.43 26.15
C VAL A 186 -94.96 -40.46 27.21
N LYS A 187 -94.65 -40.69 28.50
CA LYS A 187 -95.01 -39.77 29.59
C LYS A 187 -94.38 -38.38 29.45
N SER A 188 -93.18 -38.27 28.84
CA SER A 188 -92.52 -36.97 28.63
C SER A 188 -93.17 -36.16 27.51
N LEU A 189 -93.71 -36.84 26.49
CA LEU A 189 -94.48 -36.22 25.41
C LEU A 189 -95.84 -35.75 25.91
N GLU A 190 -96.50 -36.52 26.77
CA GLU A 190 -97.75 -36.10 27.42
C GLU A 190 -97.57 -34.87 28.34
N ARG A 191 -96.35 -34.65 28.86
CA ARG A 191 -96.04 -33.53 29.79
C ARG A 191 -95.58 -32.25 29.08
N ARG A 192 -95.30 -32.27 27.78
CA ARG A 192 -95.04 -31.05 26.99
C ARG A 192 -96.30 -30.68 26.20
N PRO A 193 -97.28 -29.98 26.80
CA PRO A 193 -98.25 -29.24 26.00
C PRO A 193 -97.49 -28.12 25.27
N ASN A 194 -97.87 -27.86 24.02
CA ASN A 194 -97.27 -26.85 23.13
C ASN A 194 -96.78 -25.58 23.85
#